data_AF-A0A497I4G4-F1
#
_entry.id   AF-A0A497I4G4-F1
#
_cell.length_a   1.000
_cell.length_b   1.000
_cell.length_c   1.000
_cell.angle_alpha   90.00
_cell.angle_beta   90.00
_cell.angle_gamma   90.00
#
_symmetry.space_group_name_H-M   'P 1'
#
loop_
_entity.id
_entity.type
_entity.pdbx_description
1 polymer ?
#
loop_
_entity_poly.entity_id
_entity_poly.type
_entity_poly.pdbx_seq_one_letter_code
_entity_poly.pdbx_strand_id
1 'polypeptide(L)'
;MKRSELVKAAKELNEVLGLEPQINVREKPKRLVELIREAAELVDPELDDLTDSTLLVISRVAMKEGGRKEESKETEEAVEMVEGVKKEKEKEKKGKKKEKKNKRKGSKVGSKKAAFIKELKEGPKTMAEIKKAPWNTSGITFYNVFNALVKAGKAKKEGVKMVWIGEGNA
;
A
#
# COMPACT_ATOMS: atom_id res chain seq x y z
N MET A 1 -0.37 8.66 -24.80
CA MET A 1 -0.22 8.82 -23.34
C MET A 1 1.26 8.92 -23.07
N LYS A 2 1.72 9.98 -22.41
CA LYS A 2 3.15 10.23 -22.21
C LYS A 2 3.67 9.37 -21.06
N ARG A 3 4.92 8.90 -21.17
CA ARG A 3 5.56 8.09 -20.11
C ARG A 3 5.62 8.83 -18.77
N SER A 4 5.84 10.14 -18.81
CA SER A 4 5.85 11.00 -17.63
C SER A 4 4.54 11.00 -16.85
N GLU A 5 3.39 10.93 -17.53
CA GLU A 5 2.06 10.87 -16.91
C GLU A 5 1.87 9.52 -16.20
N LEU A 6 2.25 8.41 -16.86
CA LEU A 6 2.17 7.07 -16.28
C LEU A 6 3.07 6.94 -15.04
N VAL A 7 4.28 7.49 -15.10
CA VAL A 7 5.21 7.45 -13.97
C VAL A 7 4.69 8.26 -12.78
N LYS A 8 4.10 9.44 -13.02
CA LYS A 8 3.49 10.25 -11.95
C LYS A 8 2.31 9.51 -11.32
N ALA A 9 1.40 9.00 -12.13
CA ALA A 9 0.25 8.24 -11.65
C ALA A 9 0.68 6.99 -10.86
N ALA A 10 1.66 6.24 -11.34
CA ALA A 10 2.16 5.06 -10.63
C ALA A 10 2.82 5.41 -9.28
N LYS A 11 3.54 6.53 -9.17
CA LYS A 11 4.10 6.98 -7.89
C LYS A 11 3.00 7.39 -6.92
N GLU A 12 2.05 8.17 -7.39
CA GLU A 12 0.95 8.65 -6.57
C GLU A 12 0.08 7.49 -6.08
N LEU A 13 -0.21 6.51 -6.95
CA LEU A 13 -0.88 5.27 -6.57
C LEU A 13 -0.10 4.49 -5.51
N ASN A 14 1.24 4.40 -5.64
CA ASN A 14 2.06 3.75 -4.61
C ASN A 14 2.02 4.49 -3.26
N GLU A 15 1.99 5.83 -3.28
CA GLU A 15 1.97 6.67 -2.08
C GLU A 15 0.60 6.66 -1.39
N VAL A 16 -0.48 6.77 -2.17
CA VAL A 16 -1.85 6.87 -1.66
C VAL A 16 -2.40 5.50 -1.25
N LEU A 17 -2.20 4.48 -2.09
CA LEU A 17 -2.73 3.13 -1.81
C LEU A 17 -1.77 2.26 -0.99
N GLY A 18 -0.49 2.65 -0.85
CA GLY A 18 0.49 1.89 -0.08
C GLY A 18 0.73 0.46 -0.61
N LEU A 19 0.76 0.30 -1.94
CA LEU A 19 0.81 -1.01 -2.61
C LEU A 19 2.04 -1.85 -2.20
N GLU A 20 1.83 -3.14 -1.92
CA GLU A 20 2.89 -4.13 -1.67
C GLU A 20 2.65 -5.40 -2.53
N PRO A 21 3.44 -5.64 -3.60
CA PRO A 21 4.58 -4.85 -4.07
C PRO A 21 4.17 -3.53 -4.76
N GLN A 22 5.06 -2.54 -4.71
CA GLN A 22 4.87 -1.25 -5.39
C GLN A 22 4.96 -1.40 -6.91
N ILE A 23 4.23 -0.53 -7.62
CA ILE A 23 4.33 -0.39 -9.08
C ILE A 23 5.75 0.09 -9.44
N ASN A 24 6.47 -0.74 -10.20
CA ASN A 24 7.79 -0.39 -10.68
C ASN A 24 7.70 0.60 -11.85
N VAL A 25 8.05 1.87 -11.60
CA VAL A 25 8.01 2.94 -12.61
C VAL A 25 9.08 2.82 -13.70
N ARG A 26 10.07 1.94 -13.53
CA ARG A 26 11.11 1.68 -14.54
C ARG A 26 10.63 0.73 -15.64
N GLU A 27 9.46 0.10 -15.46
CA GLU A 27 8.89 -0.83 -16.43
C GLU A 27 8.64 -0.20 -17.82
N LYS A 28 8.48 -1.09 -18.81
CA LYS A 28 8.09 -0.69 -20.16
C LYS A 28 6.69 -0.05 -20.11
N PRO A 29 6.39 0.97 -20.95
CA PRO A 29 5.12 1.70 -20.88
C PRO A 29 3.87 0.81 -20.93
N LYS A 30 3.90 -0.26 -21.74
CA LYS A 30 2.80 -1.23 -21.81
C LYS A 30 2.58 -1.95 -20.48
N ARG A 31 3.66 -2.43 -19.85
CA ARG A 31 3.59 -3.11 -18.55
C ARG A 31 3.19 -2.16 -17.43
N LEU A 32 3.67 -0.92 -17.49
CA LEU A 32 3.31 0.13 -16.54
C LEU A 32 1.81 0.46 -16.59
N VAL A 33 1.21 0.45 -17.78
CA VAL A 33 -0.25 0.62 -17.95
C VAL A 33 -1.03 -0.53 -17.30
N GLU A 34 -0.60 -1.78 -17.48
CA GLU A 34 -1.24 -2.94 -16.84
C GLU A 34 -1.20 -2.83 -15.32
N LEU A 35 -0.04 -2.52 -14.75
CA LEU A 35 0.12 -2.38 -13.30
C LEU A 35 -0.70 -1.22 -12.73
N ILE A 36 -0.75 -0.08 -13.44
CA ILE A 36 -1.60 1.06 -13.06
C ILE A 36 -3.08 0.66 -13.10
N ARG A 37 -3.49 -0.16 -14.07
CA ARG A 37 -4.85 -0.65 -14.19
C ARG A 37 -5.21 -1.60 -13.04
N GLU A 38 -4.34 -2.55 -12.71
CA GLU A 38 -4.54 -3.45 -11.57
C GLU A 38 -4.66 -2.66 -10.26
N ALA A 39 -3.81 -1.65 -10.07
CA ALA A 39 -3.90 -0.75 -8.92
C ALA A 39 -5.16 0.12 -8.94
N ALA A 40 -5.63 0.53 -10.12
CA ALA A 40 -6.84 1.32 -10.28
C ALA A 40 -8.10 0.58 -9.82
N GLU A 41 -8.13 -0.75 -9.83
CA GLU A 41 -9.24 -1.54 -9.27
C GLU A 41 -9.35 -1.40 -7.74
N LEU A 42 -8.27 -0.98 -7.08
CA LEU A 42 -8.22 -0.74 -5.65
C LEU A 42 -8.52 0.72 -5.27
N VAL A 43 -8.56 1.62 -6.26
CA VAL A 43 -8.80 3.05 -6.05
C VAL A 43 -10.26 3.29 -5.72
N ASP A 44 -10.49 4.02 -4.63
CA ASP A 44 -11.76 4.61 -4.26
C ASP A 44 -11.69 6.13 -4.50
N PRO A 45 -12.31 6.67 -5.57
CA PRO A 45 -12.19 8.08 -5.94
C PRO A 45 -12.80 9.04 -4.91
N GLU A 46 -13.61 8.56 -3.97
CA GLU A 46 -14.15 9.39 -2.88
C GLU A 46 -13.23 9.43 -1.65
N LEU A 47 -12.35 8.44 -1.49
CA LEU A 47 -11.53 8.25 -0.27
C LEU A 47 -10.03 8.44 -0.50
N ASP A 48 -9.57 8.17 -1.71
CA ASP A 48 -8.18 8.26 -2.11
C ASP A 48 -7.89 9.67 -2.62
N ASP A 49 -6.94 10.32 -1.97
CA ASP A 49 -6.50 11.68 -2.26
C ASP A 49 -5.56 11.68 -3.47
N LEU A 50 -6.14 11.36 -4.63
CA LEU A 50 -5.46 11.34 -5.92
C LEU A 50 -5.71 12.65 -6.67
N THR A 51 -4.68 13.16 -7.32
CA THR A 51 -4.82 14.31 -8.21
C THR A 51 -5.71 13.99 -9.41
N ASP A 52 -6.40 15.02 -9.93
CA ASP A 52 -7.21 14.93 -11.15
C ASP A 52 -6.42 14.36 -12.34
N SER A 53 -5.12 14.65 -12.39
CA SER A 53 -4.21 14.12 -13.41
C SER A 53 -4.09 12.61 -13.34
N THR A 54 -4.01 12.03 -12.14
CA THR A 54 -3.90 10.59 -11.93
C THR A 54 -5.23 9.89 -12.13
N LEU A 55 -6.34 10.49 -11.68
CA LEU A 55 -7.69 10.01 -11.99
C LEU A 55 -7.94 9.96 -13.51
N LEU A 56 -7.51 10.98 -14.24
CA LEU A 56 -7.63 11.01 -15.71
C LEU A 56 -6.77 9.93 -16.38
N VAL A 57 -5.58 9.65 -15.85
CA VAL A 57 -4.73 8.53 -16.29
C VAL A 57 -5.45 7.20 -16.07
N ILE A 58 -6.02 6.99 -14.89
CA ILE A 58 -6.77 5.79 -14.51
C ILE A 58 -7.97 5.59 -15.46
N SER A 59 -8.79 6.62 -15.65
CA SER A 59 -9.94 6.54 -16.57
C SER A 59 -9.49 6.19 -17.99
N ARG A 60 -8.37 6.78 -18.45
CA ARG A 60 -7.86 6.53 -19.81
C ARG A 60 -7.31 5.13 -19.99
N VAL A 61 -6.68 4.53 -18.98
CA VAL A 61 -6.24 3.12 -19.06
C VAL A 61 -7.40 2.15 -18.95
N ALA A 62 -8.45 2.48 -18.18
CA ALA A 62 -9.67 1.68 -18.09
C ALA A 62 -10.46 1.67 -19.42
N MET A 63 -10.55 2.80 -20.11
CA MET A 63 -11.28 2.92 -21.39
C MET A 63 -10.57 2.28 -22.59
N LYS A 64 -9.25 2.00 -22.52
CA LYS A 64 -8.45 1.60 -23.68
C LYS A 64 -8.68 0.14 -24.16
N GLU A 65 -9.56 -0.62 -23.51
CA GLU A 65 -10.00 -1.93 -24.04
C GLU A 65 -10.96 -1.83 -25.25
N GLY A 66 -11.49 -0.64 -25.56
CA GLY A 66 -12.46 -0.48 -26.65
C GLY A 66 -11.93 -0.02 -28.02
N GLY A 67 -10.64 0.30 -28.18
CA GLY A 67 -10.20 1.10 -29.34
C GLY A 67 -8.79 0.81 -29.85
N ARG A 68 -8.73 0.02 -30.92
CA ARG A 68 -7.59 -0.22 -31.80
C ARG A 68 -7.06 1.09 -32.41
N LYS A 69 -5.73 1.12 -32.63
CA LYS A 69 -4.89 2.12 -33.36
C LYS A 69 -4.71 3.50 -32.70
N GLU A 70 -3.47 3.80 -32.31
CA GLU A 70 -2.65 4.72 -33.12
C GLU A 70 -1.18 4.67 -32.70
N GLU A 71 -0.38 4.95 -33.72
CA GLU A 71 1.04 4.80 -33.93
C GLU A 71 1.85 5.96 -33.32
N SER A 72 3.16 5.94 -33.58
CA SER A 72 4.14 7.02 -33.37
C SER A 72 4.69 7.20 -31.95
N LYS A 73 5.99 7.44 -31.77
CA LYS A 73 7.24 7.28 -32.53
C LYS A 73 8.33 7.67 -31.51
N GLU A 74 9.52 7.10 -31.67
CA GLU A 74 10.80 7.42 -31.03
C GLU A 74 10.95 8.75 -30.26
N THR A 75 11.60 8.69 -29.10
CA THR A 75 12.99 9.19 -29.01
C THR A 75 13.73 8.54 -27.83
N GLU A 76 14.87 7.95 -28.19
CA GLU A 76 15.97 7.60 -27.30
C GLU A 76 16.48 8.85 -26.59
N GLU A 77 16.69 8.77 -25.28
CA GLU A 77 17.77 9.51 -24.66
C GLU A 77 18.40 8.62 -23.59
N ALA A 78 19.63 8.21 -23.92
CA ALA A 78 20.56 7.54 -23.06
C ALA A 78 20.96 8.46 -21.90
N VAL A 79 20.99 7.92 -20.68
CA VAL A 79 21.95 8.41 -19.68
C VAL A 79 22.56 7.21 -18.96
N GLU A 80 23.83 7.01 -19.28
CA GLU A 80 24.81 6.11 -18.69
C GLU A 80 25.08 6.42 -17.21
N MET A 81 25.36 5.34 -16.45
CA MET A 81 26.23 5.25 -15.25
C MET A 81 25.75 6.00 -13.98
N VAL A 82 25.84 5.46 -12.76
CA VAL A 82 26.99 4.80 -12.12
C VAL A 82 26.51 3.76 -11.10
N GLU A 83 27.34 2.73 -10.99
CA GLU A 83 27.39 1.62 -10.04
C GLU A 83 27.05 1.88 -8.56
N GLY A 84 26.55 0.81 -7.93
CA GLY A 84 27.16 0.33 -6.69
C GLY A 84 26.34 0.55 -5.43
N VAL A 85 25.65 -0.49 -4.96
CA VAL A 85 26.10 -1.31 -3.82
C VAL A 85 25.24 -2.58 -3.73
N LYS A 86 25.93 -3.72 -3.84
CA LYS A 86 25.50 -5.09 -3.55
C LYS A 86 25.02 -5.27 -2.10
N LYS A 87 23.97 -6.08 -1.92
CA LYS A 87 23.92 -7.33 -1.12
C LYS A 87 22.44 -7.69 -0.91
N GLU A 88 21.86 -8.61 -1.67
CA GLU A 88 22.05 -10.06 -1.63
C GLU A 88 21.80 -10.70 -0.25
N LYS A 89 20.90 -11.68 -0.29
CA LYS A 89 20.68 -12.81 0.63
C LYS A 89 19.96 -12.55 1.96
N GLU A 90 19.24 -13.48 2.56
CA GLU A 90 18.67 -14.80 2.21
C GLU A 90 18.19 -15.36 3.55
N LYS A 91 17.05 -16.07 3.55
CA LYS A 91 16.61 -17.11 4.50
C LYS A 91 16.32 -16.79 5.98
N GLU A 92 15.11 -17.20 6.35
CA GLU A 92 14.76 -18.06 7.48
C GLU A 92 15.75 -18.18 8.65
N LYS A 93 15.23 -18.00 9.88
CA LYS A 93 15.16 -19.10 10.85
C LYS A 93 14.29 -18.78 12.08
N LYS A 94 13.57 -19.83 12.48
CA LYS A 94 12.80 -20.02 13.72
C LYS A 94 13.62 -19.70 14.98
N GLY A 95 12.96 -19.24 16.04
CA GLY A 95 13.52 -19.21 17.40
C GLY A 95 12.48 -18.88 18.47
N LYS A 96 12.02 -19.90 19.20
CA LYS A 96 11.13 -19.80 20.37
C LYS A 96 11.84 -19.15 21.57
N LYS A 97 10.99 -18.61 22.48
CA LYS A 97 11.00 -18.76 23.96
C LYS A 97 11.60 -17.61 24.81
N LYS A 98 10.70 -16.98 25.58
CA LYS A 98 10.76 -16.61 27.03
C LYS A 98 11.88 -15.67 27.50
N GLU A 99 11.74 -14.79 28.50
CA GLU A 99 10.68 -14.26 29.36
C GLU A 99 11.39 -13.22 30.28
N LYS A 100 10.61 -12.33 30.89
CA LYS A 100 10.88 -11.53 32.11
C LYS A 100 11.58 -10.16 31.99
N LYS A 101 10.73 -9.14 32.25
CA LYS A 101 10.81 -8.07 33.29
C LYS A 101 12.24 -7.63 33.66
N ASN A 102 12.58 -6.33 33.70
CA ASN A 102 11.89 -5.31 34.48
C ASN A 102 12.59 -3.93 34.29
N LYS A 103 11.92 -2.86 34.78
CA LYS A 103 12.42 -1.51 35.12
C LYS A 103 12.33 -0.38 34.08
N ARG A 104 11.19 0.31 34.19
CA ARG A 104 10.99 1.71 34.64
C ARG A 104 11.54 2.89 33.81
N LYS A 105 10.62 3.85 33.68
CA LYS A 105 10.72 5.30 33.41
C LYS A 105 10.82 5.74 31.93
N GLY A 106 9.80 6.47 31.52
CA GLY A 106 9.80 7.30 30.32
C GLY A 106 8.56 7.09 29.48
N SER A 107 7.59 8.00 29.57
CA SER A 107 6.38 8.08 28.77
C SER A 107 6.59 7.67 27.31
N LYS A 108 6.03 6.53 26.89
CA LYS A 108 5.85 6.22 25.47
C LYS A 108 4.55 5.44 25.34
N VAL A 109 3.47 6.21 25.18
CA VAL A 109 2.15 5.73 24.79
C VAL A 109 2.36 4.66 23.73
N GLY A 110 1.81 3.47 23.99
CA GLY A 110 2.11 2.23 23.28
C GLY A 110 2.08 2.43 21.76
N SER A 111 3.01 1.75 21.08
CA SER A 111 3.13 1.76 19.61
C SER A 111 1.75 1.82 18.94
N LYS A 112 1.59 2.66 17.91
CA LYS A 112 0.33 2.87 17.16
C LYS A 112 -0.42 1.56 16.84
N LYS A 113 0.32 0.47 16.60
CA LYS A 113 -0.19 -0.90 16.47
C LYS A 113 -1.05 -1.38 17.66
N ALA A 114 -0.62 -1.14 18.89
CA ALA A 114 -1.34 -1.51 20.10
C ALA A 114 -2.64 -0.70 20.26
N ALA A 115 -2.61 0.59 19.91
CA ALA A 115 -3.80 1.44 19.89
C ALA A 115 -4.82 0.92 18.86
N PHE A 116 -4.37 0.61 17.64
CA PHE A 116 -5.21 0.00 16.60
C PHE A 116 -5.86 -1.31 17.03
N ILE A 117 -5.07 -2.22 17.63
CA ILE A 117 -5.58 -3.52 18.08
C ILE A 117 -6.61 -3.34 19.21
N LYS A 118 -6.38 -2.39 20.12
CA LYS A 118 -7.35 -2.09 21.18
C LYS A 118 -8.68 -1.62 20.58
N GLU A 119 -8.61 -0.76 19.57
CA GLU A 119 -9.78 -0.16 18.96
C GLU A 119 -10.58 -1.15 18.09
N LEU A 120 -9.90 -2.07 17.40
CA LEU A 120 -10.56 -3.17 16.71
C LEU A 120 -11.18 -4.20 17.67
N LYS A 121 -10.63 -4.35 18.87
CA LYS A 121 -11.21 -5.20 19.93
C LYS A 121 -12.46 -4.57 20.56
N GLU A 122 -12.58 -3.26 20.55
CA GLU A 122 -13.77 -2.54 21.03
C GLU A 122 -14.96 -2.71 20.07
N GLY A 123 -14.71 -2.95 18.78
CA GLY A 123 -15.75 -3.29 17.83
C GLY A 123 -15.32 -3.20 16.36
N PRO A 124 -16.19 -3.64 15.43
CA PRO A 124 -15.93 -3.51 14.01
C PRO A 124 -15.94 -2.04 13.61
N LYS A 125 -14.80 -1.53 13.13
CA LYS A 125 -14.64 -0.13 12.72
C LYS A 125 -14.32 -0.02 11.24
N THR A 126 -14.80 1.04 10.61
CA THR A 126 -14.44 1.36 9.24
C THR A 126 -13.03 1.96 9.17
N MET A 127 -12.43 1.92 7.98
CA MET A 127 -11.12 2.55 7.74
C MET A 127 -11.17 4.06 7.97
N ALA A 128 -12.29 4.70 7.62
CA ALA A 128 -12.51 6.13 7.85
C ALA A 128 -12.52 6.50 9.34
N GLU A 129 -13.13 5.68 10.20
CA GLU A 129 -13.12 5.90 11.65
C GLU A 129 -11.71 5.80 12.23
N ILE A 130 -10.93 4.81 11.80
CA ILE A 130 -9.55 4.64 12.24
C ILE A 130 -8.64 5.76 11.71
N LYS A 131 -8.88 6.25 10.49
CA LYS A 131 -8.13 7.38 9.91
C LYS A 131 -8.32 8.68 10.73
N LYS A 132 -9.49 8.86 11.33
CA LYS A 132 -9.82 10.01 12.20
C LYS A 132 -9.34 9.83 13.65
N ALA A 133 -8.80 8.66 14.02
CA ALA A 133 -8.40 8.40 15.38
C ALA A 133 -7.16 9.23 15.78
N PRO A 134 -7.10 9.80 17.00
CA PRO A 134 -6.04 10.74 17.41
C PRO A 134 -4.64 10.12 17.48
N TRP A 135 -4.54 8.80 17.62
CA TRP A 135 -3.26 8.08 17.60
C TRP A 135 -2.77 7.80 16.18
N ASN A 136 -3.66 7.89 15.18
CA ASN A 136 -3.38 7.57 13.79
C ASN A 136 -2.92 8.81 13.04
N THR A 137 -1.63 9.11 13.17
CA THR A 137 -0.98 10.25 12.53
C THR A 137 -0.62 10.02 11.06
N SER A 138 -0.82 8.81 10.52
CA SER A 138 -0.53 8.49 9.12
C SER A 138 -1.37 7.30 8.66
N GLY A 139 -2.16 7.50 7.61
CA GLY A 139 -3.03 6.47 7.03
C GLY A 139 -2.28 5.19 6.65
N ILE A 140 -1.03 5.32 6.23
CA ILE A 140 -0.16 4.19 5.86
C ILE A 140 0.08 3.25 7.06
N THR A 141 0.19 3.80 8.27
CA THR A 141 0.60 3.01 9.44
C THR A 141 -0.47 2.02 9.89
N PHE A 142 -1.76 2.40 9.87
CA PHE A 142 -2.82 1.49 10.29
C PHE A 142 -3.11 0.43 9.22
N TYR A 143 -2.97 0.78 7.93
CA TYR A 143 -3.18 -0.15 6.82
C TYR A 143 -2.17 -1.31 6.87
N ASN A 144 -0.88 -1.00 7.07
CA ASN A 144 0.16 -2.01 7.22
C ASN A 144 -0.09 -2.91 8.44
N VAL A 145 -0.58 -2.34 9.55
CA VAL A 145 -0.94 -3.12 10.73
C VAL A 145 -2.15 -4.01 10.47
N PHE A 146 -3.17 -3.50 9.78
CA PHE A 146 -4.35 -4.28 9.42
C PHE A 146 -4.01 -5.44 8.50
N ASN A 147 -3.25 -5.20 7.43
CA ASN A 147 -2.79 -6.25 6.51
C ASN A 147 -1.97 -7.32 7.24
N ALA A 148 -1.10 -6.93 8.17
CA ALA A 148 -0.35 -7.87 9.01
C ALA A 148 -1.27 -8.70 9.93
N LEU A 149 -2.37 -8.14 10.42
CA LEU A 149 -3.36 -8.86 11.23
C LEU A 149 -4.23 -9.80 10.39
N VAL A 150 -4.60 -9.40 9.18
CA VAL A 150 -5.32 -10.24 8.22
C VAL A 150 -4.46 -11.43 7.82
N LYS A 151 -3.19 -11.20 7.48
CA LYS A 151 -2.22 -12.27 7.18
C LYS A 151 -2.01 -13.22 8.37
N ALA A 152 -2.13 -12.71 9.60
CA ALA A 152 -2.05 -13.51 10.81
C ALA A 152 -3.38 -14.20 11.19
N GLY A 153 -4.45 -14.03 10.41
CA GLY A 153 -5.78 -14.59 10.71
C GLY A 153 -6.48 -13.94 11.91
N LYS A 154 -5.97 -12.81 12.40
CA LYS A 154 -6.48 -12.12 13.62
C LYS A 154 -7.52 -11.04 13.32
N ALA A 155 -7.60 -10.61 12.06
CA ALA A 155 -8.58 -9.64 11.58
C ALA A 155 -9.09 -10.04 10.19
N LYS A 156 -10.29 -9.59 9.83
CA LYS A 156 -10.82 -9.69 8.47
C LYS A 156 -11.48 -8.38 8.08
N LYS A 157 -11.61 -8.17 6.77
CA LYS A 157 -12.46 -7.14 6.20
C LYS A 157 -13.83 -7.76 5.95
N GLU A 158 -14.86 -7.16 6.52
CA GLU A 158 -16.26 -7.54 6.31
C GLU A 158 -16.97 -6.33 5.67
N GLY A 159 -17.03 -6.35 4.33
CA GLY A 159 -17.44 -5.17 3.55
C GLY A 159 -16.48 -3.99 3.75
N VAL A 160 -16.98 -2.88 4.29
CA VAL A 160 -16.19 -1.65 4.57
C VAL A 160 -15.60 -1.68 6.00
N LYS A 161 -15.99 -2.65 6.83
CA LYS A 161 -15.60 -2.73 8.24
C LYS A 161 -14.42 -3.66 8.45
N MET A 162 -13.50 -3.24 9.31
CA MET A 162 -12.40 -4.05 9.82
C MET A 162 -12.88 -4.71 11.11
N VAL A 163 -12.81 -6.04 11.15
CA VAL A 163 -13.33 -6.85 12.26
C VAL A 163 -12.17 -7.60 12.90
N TRP A 164 -12.06 -7.51 14.22
CA TRP A 164 -11.16 -8.36 15.00
C TRP A 164 -11.78 -9.75 15.16
N ILE A 165 -11.06 -10.78 14.73
CA ILE A 165 -11.52 -12.18 14.82
C ILE A 165 -11.01 -12.86 16.11
N GLY A 166 -10.00 -12.28 16.76
CA GLY A 166 -9.38 -12.90 17.93
C GLY A 166 -8.17 -13.76 17.58
N GLU A 167 -7.55 -14.34 18.60
CA GLU A 167 -6.55 -15.40 18.39
C GLU A 167 -7.30 -16.69 18.03
N GLY A 168 -7.61 -16.84 16.74
CA GLY A 168 -7.99 -18.12 16.17
C GLY A 168 -6.83 -19.10 16.34
N ASN A 169 -7.10 -20.16 17.09
CA ASN A 169 -6.22 -21.29 17.35
C ASN A 169 -5.90 -21.97 16.00
N ALA A 170 -4.73 -21.71 15.43
CA ALA A 170 -4.16 -22.48 14.33
C ALA A 170 -2.90 -23.19 14.84
#